data_AF-A0A7C3U814-F1
#
_entry.id   AF-A0A7C3U814-F1
#
_cell.length_a   1.000
_cell.length_b   1.000
_cell.length_c   1.000
_cell.angle_alpha   90.00
_cell.angle_beta   90.00
_cell.angle_gamma   90.00
#
_symmetry.space_group_name_H-M   'P 1'
#
loop_
_entity.id
_entity.type
_entity.pdbx_description
1 polymer ?
#
loop_
_entity_poly.entity_id
_entity_poly.type
_entity_poly.pdbx_seq_one_letter_code
_entity_poly.pdbx_strand_id
1 'polypeptide(L)'
;MIDTVNILRDVAALGGNKSLADVRAALAKRDHGARKAQHRQRYTIQIWDRVSPIEGVPAEHYLARPDVPPDGEIYLIYRDGQLLFFQPHDPEAPGLKGMQNAMSVAQRHVERLAEADADVEITREVVEELLSS
;
A
#
# COMPACT_ATOMS: atom_id res chain seq x y z
N MET A 1 8.25 5.93 4.09
CA MET A 1 9.02 7.08 4.61
C MET A 1 9.46 7.98 3.46
N ILE A 2 9.11 9.26 3.54
CA ILE A 2 9.45 10.27 2.53
C ILE A 2 10.94 10.63 2.60
N ASP A 3 11.64 10.55 1.45
CA ASP A 3 13.06 10.90 1.33
C ASP A 3 13.23 12.35 0.85
N THR A 4 13.62 13.22 1.79
CA THR A 4 13.85 14.66 1.52
C THR A 4 14.94 14.94 0.48
N VAL A 5 15.92 14.04 0.32
CA VAL A 5 17.00 14.18 -0.67
C VAL A 5 16.47 13.89 -2.06
N ASN A 6 15.60 12.88 -2.20
CA ASN A 6 14.96 12.58 -3.48
C ASN A 6 14.01 13.71 -3.88
N ILE A 7 13.20 14.24 -2.96
CA ILE A 7 12.36 15.42 -3.24
C ILE A 7 13.21 16.60 -3.73
N LEU A 8 14.30 16.91 -3.05
CA LEU A 8 15.17 18.03 -3.46
C LEU A 8 15.76 17.80 -4.86
N ARG A 9 16.18 16.56 -5.16
CA ARG A 9 16.68 16.19 -6.49
C ARG A 9 15.60 16.35 -7.56
N ASP A 10 14.38 15.93 -7.29
CA ASP A 10 13.25 16.06 -8.22
C ASP A 10 12.93 17.52 -8.50
N VAL A 11 12.90 18.37 -7.46
CA VAL A 11 12.70 19.82 -7.61
C VAL A 11 13.83 20.45 -8.44
N ALA A 12 15.09 20.08 -8.19
CA ALA A 12 16.23 20.59 -8.95
C ALA A 12 16.20 20.14 -10.42
N ALA A 13 15.83 18.89 -10.68
CA ALA A 13 15.67 18.35 -12.03
C ALA A 13 14.58 19.07 -12.83
N LEU A 14 13.58 19.61 -12.15
CA LEU A 14 12.49 20.40 -12.73
C LEU A 14 12.79 21.91 -12.79
N GLY A 15 14.04 22.32 -12.52
CA GLY A 15 14.50 23.71 -12.63
C GLY A 15 14.31 24.57 -11.37
N GLY A 16 13.86 23.98 -10.26
CA GLY A 16 13.74 24.66 -8.98
C GLY A 16 15.10 24.86 -8.30
N ASN A 17 15.29 26.00 -7.64
CA ASN A 17 16.46 26.28 -6.79
C ASN A 17 16.03 26.41 -5.33
N LYS A 18 15.84 25.27 -4.66
CA LYS A 18 15.41 25.17 -3.27
C LYS A 18 16.48 24.47 -2.43
N SER A 19 16.36 24.57 -1.12
CA SER A 19 17.23 23.91 -0.14
C SER A 19 16.52 22.75 0.56
N LEU A 20 17.28 21.90 1.26
CA LEU A 20 16.70 20.90 2.16
C LEU A 20 15.85 21.52 3.28
N ALA A 21 16.15 22.76 3.69
CA ALA A 21 15.35 23.47 4.68
C ALA A 21 13.96 23.80 4.12
N ASP A 22 13.87 24.22 2.86
CA ASP A 22 12.60 24.49 2.19
C ASP A 22 11.76 23.22 2.05
N VAL A 23 12.38 22.10 1.67
CA VAL A 23 11.71 20.79 1.60
C VAL A 23 11.13 20.39 2.95
N ARG A 24 11.91 20.51 4.02
CA ARG A 24 11.44 20.20 5.39
C ARG A 24 10.32 21.14 5.84
N ALA A 25 10.43 22.43 5.52
CA ALA A 25 9.39 23.40 5.84
C ALA A 25 8.08 23.12 5.10
N ALA A 26 8.14 22.71 3.83
CA ALA A 26 6.98 22.31 3.05
C ALA A 26 6.35 21.01 3.60
N LEU A 27 7.16 20.00 3.90
CA LEU A 27 6.68 18.75 4.51
C LEU A 27 6.04 18.97 5.88
N ALA A 28 6.58 19.88 6.70
CA ALA A 28 6.03 20.18 8.02
C ALA A 28 4.61 20.76 7.99
N LYS A 29 4.15 21.25 6.83
CA LYS A 29 2.77 21.74 6.63
C LYS A 29 1.77 20.60 6.36
N ARG A 30 2.22 19.36 6.25
CA ARG A 30 1.40 18.21 5.83
C ARG A 30 1.14 17.29 7.00
N ASP A 31 -0.13 16.95 7.20
CA ASP A 31 -0.52 15.95 8.18
C ASP A 31 -0.44 14.54 7.55
N HIS A 32 0.72 13.91 7.71
CA HIS A 32 0.97 12.58 7.20
C HIS A 32 -0.02 11.54 7.77
N GLY A 33 -0.33 11.63 9.06
CA GLY A 33 -1.25 10.71 9.73
C GLY A 33 -2.67 10.80 9.16
N ALA A 34 -3.17 12.01 8.96
CA ALA A 34 -4.48 12.24 8.34
C ALA A 34 -4.52 11.72 6.89
N ARG A 35 -3.47 11.96 6.10
CA ARG A 35 -3.38 11.47 4.71
C ARG A 35 -3.33 9.95 4.64
N LYS A 36 -2.53 9.30 5.49
CA LYS A 36 -2.52 7.85 5.61
C LYS A 36 -3.90 7.31 5.97
N ALA A 37 -4.58 7.91 6.95
CA ALA A 37 -5.93 7.50 7.35
C ALA A 37 -6.95 7.66 6.21
N GLN A 38 -6.84 8.71 5.40
CA GLN A 38 -7.66 8.91 4.21
C GLN A 38 -7.44 7.80 3.17
N HIS A 39 -6.18 7.48 2.83
CA HIS A 39 -5.90 6.38 1.89
C HIS A 39 -6.32 5.03 2.45
N ARG A 40 -6.17 4.81 3.76
CA ARG A 40 -6.57 3.57 4.42
C ARG A 40 -8.04 3.22 4.23
N GLN A 41 -8.92 4.21 4.11
CA GLN A 41 -10.37 4.03 3.90
C GLN A 41 -10.72 3.46 2.52
N ARG A 42 -9.81 3.58 1.55
CA ARG A 42 -9.99 3.04 0.19
C ARG A 42 -9.81 1.52 0.13
N TYR A 43 -9.21 0.95 1.17
CA TYR A 43 -8.85 -0.45 1.23
C TYR A 43 -9.84 -1.27 2.05
N THR A 44 -10.28 -2.39 1.48
CA THR A 44 -11.12 -3.39 2.16
C THR A 44 -10.38 -4.72 2.25
N ILE A 45 -10.45 -5.36 3.42
CA ILE A 45 -9.87 -6.68 3.66
C ILE A 45 -11.01 -7.69 3.73
N GLN A 46 -10.85 -8.83 3.07
CA GLN A 46 -11.73 -9.98 3.20
C GLN A 46 -10.92 -11.24 3.46
N ILE A 47 -11.33 -12.05 4.44
CA ILE A 47 -10.81 -13.41 4.58
C ILE A 47 -11.65 -14.31 3.69
N TRP A 48 -10.99 -14.99 2.76
CA TRP A 48 -11.67 -15.82 1.79
C TRP A 48 -12.07 -17.16 2.40
N ASP A 49 -13.30 -17.57 2.13
CA ASP A 49 -13.89 -18.82 2.62
C ASP A 49 -13.41 -20.06 1.84
N ARG A 50 -12.61 -19.87 0.79
CA ARG A 50 -12.11 -20.90 -0.13
C ARG A 50 -13.22 -21.61 -0.93
N VAL A 51 -14.42 -21.04 -0.97
CA VAL A 51 -15.60 -21.62 -1.64
C VAL A 51 -16.25 -20.62 -2.58
N SER A 52 -16.41 -19.38 -2.14
CA SER A 52 -17.01 -18.33 -2.94
C SER A 52 -16.12 -17.98 -4.14
N PRO A 53 -16.69 -17.71 -5.32
CA PRO A 53 -15.92 -17.21 -6.45
C PRO A 53 -15.32 -15.84 -6.14
N ILE A 54 -14.16 -15.54 -6.73
CA ILE A 54 -13.51 -14.23 -6.64
C ILE A 54 -13.60 -13.59 -8.03
N GLU A 55 -14.20 -12.40 -8.13
CA GLU A 55 -14.36 -11.67 -9.41
C GLU A 55 -14.97 -12.54 -10.53
N GLY A 56 -15.92 -13.42 -10.18
CA GLY A 56 -16.58 -14.34 -11.12
C GLY A 56 -15.77 -15.59 -11.49
N VAL A 57 -14.53 -15.72 -11.01
CA VAL A 57 -13.71 -16.92 -11.21
C VAL A 57 -14.00 -17.95 -10.11
N PRO A 58 -14.34 -19.21 -10.45
CA PRO A 58 -14.64 -20.27 -9.48
C PRO A 58 -13.47 -20.55 -8.51
N ALA A 59 -13.81 -20.93 -7.28
CA ALA A 59 -12.82 -21.21 -6.23
C ALA A 59 -11.81 -22.30 -6.63
N GLU A 60 -12.26 -23.33 -7.35
CA GLU A 60 -11.41 -24.45 -7.81
C GLU A 60 -10.20 -23.96 -8.62
N HIS A 61 -10.35 -22.88 -9.38
CA HIS A 61 -9.27 -22.32 -10.18
C HIS A 61 -8.15 -21.76 -9.30
N TYR A 62 -8.50 -21.07 -8.22
CA TYR A 62 -7.50 -20.55 -7.26
C TYR A 62 -6.90 -21.67 -6.42
N LEU A 63 -7.71 -22.62 -5.97
CA LEU A 63 -7.25 -23.75 -5.17
C LEU A 63 -6.32 -24.70 -5.95
N ALA A 64 -6.41 -24.73 -7.28
CA ALA A 64 -5.50 -25.49 -8.13
C ALA A 64 -4.11 -24.84 -8.30
N ARG A 65 -3.91 -23.60 -7.82
CA ARG A 65 -2.62 -22.92 -7.95
C ARG A 65 -1.57 -23.58 -7.05
N PRO A 66 -0.32 -23.75 -7.53
CA PRO A 66 0.74 -24.40 -6.76
C PRO A 66 1.21 -23.60 -5.54
N ASP A 67 0.94 -22.30 -5.51
CA ASP A 67 1.28 -21.41 -4.40
C ASP A 67 0.20 -21.31 -3.32
N VAL A 68 -0.93 -22.00 -3.52
CA VAL A 68 -2.03 -22.04 -2.56
C VAL A 68 -1.89 -23.29 -1.69
N PRO A 69 -1.58 -23.14 -0.39
CA PRO A 69 -1.49 -24.28 0.50
C PRO A 69 -2.86 -24.94 0.68
N PRO A 70 -2.90 -26.28 0.88
CA PRO A 70 -4.16 -27.01 1.03
C PRO A 70 -4.94 -26.57 2.27
N ASP A 71 -4.22 -26.10 3.29
CA ASP A 71 -4.70 -25.53 4.53
C ASP A 71 -4.21 -24.08 4.69
N GLY A 72 -4.80 -23.38 5.67
CA GLY A 72 -4.47 -21.98 5.95
C GLY A 72 -5.50 -20.99 5.41
N GLU A 73 -5.52 -19.84 6.07
CA GLU A 73 -6.36 -18.72 5.73
C GLU A 73 -5.81 -17.98 4.50
N ILE A 74 -6.68 -17.35 3.73
CA ILE A 74 -6.32 -16.55 2.56
C ILE A 74 -7.01 -15.21 2.76
N TYR A 75 -6.27 -14.11 2.60
CA TYR A 75 -6.90 -12.79 2.56
C TYR A 75 -6.88 -12.19 1.16
N LEU A 76 -7.89 -11.38 0.92
CA LEU A 76 -8.06 -10.54 -0.24
C LEU A 76 -7.96 -9.09 0.21
N ILE A 77 -7.24 -8.27 -0.55
CA ILE A 77 -7.26 -6.81 -0.37
C ILE A 77 -7.88 -6.22 -1.62
N TYR A 78 -8.91 -5.42 -1.42
CA TYR A 78 -9.54 -4.62 -2.44
C TYR A 78 -9.15 -3.16 -2.27
N ARG A 79 -9.01 -2.43 -3.37
CA ARG A 79 -8.88 -0.97 -3.37
C ARG A 79 -9.98 -0.39 -4.26
N ASP A 80 -10.81 0.50 -3.70
CA ASP A 80 -11.93 1.11 -4.42
C ASP A 80 -12.84 0.07 -5.12
N GLY A 81 -13.07 -1.06 -4.44
CA GLY A 81 -13.92 -2.16 -4.94
C GLY A 81 -13.23 -3.13 -5.92
N GLN A 82 -11.99 -2.90 -6.33
CA GLN A 82 -11.24 -3.79 -7.22
C GLN A 82 -10.26 -4.66 -6.45
N LEU A 83 -10.21 -5.97 -6.75
CA LEU A 83 -9.24 -6.87 -6.15
C LEU A 83 -7.81 -6.42 -6.51
N LEU A 84 -7.03 -6.12 -5.48
CA LEU A 84 -5.62 -5.72 -5.61
C LEU A 84 -4.67 -6.86 -5.23
N PHE A 85 -4.99 -7.60 -4.16
CA PHE A 85 -4.18 -8.73 -3.72
C PHE A 85 -5.03 -9.96 -3.40
N PHE A 86 -4.54 -11.11 -3.87
CA PHE A 86 -4.90 -12.43 -3.38
C PHE A 86 -3.65 -13.00 -2.69
N GLN A 87 -3.69 -13.17 -1.36
CA GLN A 87 -2.53 -13.59 -0.59
C GLN A 87 -2.78 -14.93 0.11
N PRO A 88 -2.24 -16.05 -0.43
CA PRO A 88 -2.48 -17.39 0.12
C PRO A 88 -1.43 -17.86 1.13
N HIS A 89 -0.32 -17.14 1.26
CA HIS A 89 0.79 -17.47 2.15
C HIS A 89 1.22 -16.26 2.97
N ASP A 90 1.82 -16.49 4.13
CA ASP A 90 2.34 -15.41 4.97
C ASP A 90 3.48 -14.67 4.24
N PRO A 91 3.33 -13.37 3.90
CA PRO A 91 4.36 -12.59 3.21
C PRO A 91 5.54 -12.25 4.13
N GLU A 92 5.41 -12.42 5.45
CA GLU A 92 6.45 -12.16 6.44
C GLU A 92 7.25 -13.45 6.78
N ALA A 93 6.80 -14.61 6.29
CA ALA A 93 7.48 -15.90 6.48
C ALA A 93 8.28 -16.30 5.22
N PRO A 94 9.40 -17.03 5.39
CA PRO A 94 10.12 -17.59 4.25
C PRO A 94 9.33 -18.74 3.60
N GLY A 95 9.29 -18.73 2.26
CA GLY A 95 8.64 -19.76 1.45
C GLY A 95 7.11 -19.62 1.37
N LEU A 96 6.45 -20.65 0.86
CA LEU A 96 4.99 -20.67 0.62
C LEU A 96 4.24 -21.26 1.81
N LYS A 97 4.46 -20.67 3.00
CA LYS A 97 3.85 -21.16 4.24
C LYS A 97 2.43 -20.59 4.38
N GLY A 98 1.46 -21.48 4.59
CA GLY A 98 0.08 -21.07 4.91
C GLY A 98 0.01 -20.23 6.18
N MET A 99 -0.90 -19.27 6.19
CA MET A 99 -1.12 -18.35 7.31
C MET A 99 -2.28 -18.81 8.20
N GLN A 100 -2.23 -18.42 9.48
CA GLN A 100 -3.27 -18.73 10.49
C GLN A 100 -3.83 -17.46 11.16
N ASN A 101 -3.34 -16.29 10.74
CA ASN A 101 -3.61 -14.98 11.31
C ASN A 101 -3.84 -13.96 10.18
N ALA A 102 -4.54 -14.38 9.12
CA ALA A 102 -4.68 -13.65 7.87
C ALA A 102 -5.20 -12.23 8.06
N MET A 103 -6.16 -12.03 8.98
CA MET A 103 -6.68 -10.69 9.28
C MET A 103 -5.61 -9.75 9.80
N SER A 104 -4.78 -10.19 10.74
CA SER A 104 -3.72 -9.36 11.34
C SER A 104 -2.63 -9.03 10.31
N VAL A 105 -2.25 -10.01 9.48
CA VAL A 105 -1.29 -9.84 8.39
C VAL A 105 -1.84 -8.86 7.35
N ALA A 106 -3.10 -9.04 6.92
CA ALA A 106 -3.77 -8.17 5.97
C ALA A 106 -3.87 -6.73 6.48
N GLN A 107 -4.16 -6.52 7.77
CA GLN A 107 -4.18 -5.20 8.38
C GLN A 107 -2.81 -4.52 8.27
N ARG A 108 -1.72 -5.20 8.66
CA ARG A 108 -0.36 -4.66 8.49
C ARG A 108 -0.02 -4.37 7.03
N HIS A 109 -0.47 -5.22 6.11
CA HIS A 109 -0.25 -5.01 4.69
C HIS A 109 -0.97 -3.74 4.21
N VAL A 110 -2.26 -3.59 4.52
CA VAL A 110 -3.03 -2.41 4.16
C VAL A 110 -2.47 -1.14 4.82
N GLU A 111 -2.00 -1.20 6.07
CA GLU A 111 -1.34 -0.06 6.70
C GLU A 111 -0.11 0.41 5.93
N ARG A 112 0.71 -0.52 5.43
CA ARG A 112 1.87 -0.22 4.58
C ARG A 112 1.47 0.36 3.22
N LEU A 113 0.41 -0.16 2.60
CA LEU A 113 -0.11 0.37 1.34
C LEU A 113 -0.63 1.80 1.50
N ALA A 114 -1.42 2.05 2.56
CA ALA A 114 -1.96 3.37 2.85
C ALA A 114 -0.85 4.40 3.17
N GLU A 115 0.20 3.98 3.86
CA GLU A 115 1.38 4.81 4.11
C GLU A 115 2.12 5.14 2.81
N ALA A 116 2.34 4.15 1.94
CA ALA A 116 3.01 4.36 0.65
C ALA A 116 2.21 5.31 -0.26
N ASP A 117 0.88 5.17 -0.32
CA ASP A 117 0.02 6.07 -1.11
C ASP A 117 0.06 7.50 -0.56
N ALA A 118 0.02 7.67 0.77
CA ALA A 118 0.15 8.97 1.41
C ALA A 118 1.51 9.62 1.12
N ASP A 119 2.60 8.84 1.19
CA ASP A 119 3.94 9.32 0.87
C ASP A 119 4.03 9.84 -0.57
N VAL A 120 3.47 9.12 -1.53
CA VAL A 120 3.45 9.52 -2.95
C VAL A 120 2.66 10.82 -3.13
N GLU A 121 1.46 10.92 -2.54
CA GLU A 121 0.64 12.12 -2.64
C GLU A 121 1.34 13.34 -2.03
N ILE A 122 1.83 13.21 -0.79
CA ILE A 122 2.52 14.29 -0.08
C ILE A 122 3.78 14.72 -0.83
N THR A 123 4.56 13.76 -1.35
CA THR A 123 5.76 14.05 -2.14
C THR A 123 5.42 14.90 -3.35
N ARG A 124 4.39 14.51 -4.11
CA ARG A 124 3.92 15.29 -5.27
C ARG A 124 3.50 16.71 -4.86
N GLU A 125 2.68 16.84 -3.82
CA GLU A 125 2.22 18.15 -3.33
C GLU A 125 3.37 19.06 -2.88
N VAL A 126 4.42 18.49 -2.27
CA VAL A 126 5.60 19.26 -1.86
C VAL A 126 6.41 19.71 -3.06
N VAL A 127 6.63 18.83 -4.05
CA VAL A 127 7.33 19.21 -5.29
C VAL A 127 6.58 20.34 -6.01
N GLU A 128 5.25 20.25 -6.12
CA GLU A 128 4.40 21.28 -6.73
C GLU A 128 4.48 22.63 -5.99
N GLU A 129 4.40 22.63 -4.65
CA GLU A 129 4.55 23.83 -3.83
C GLU A 129 5.92 24.49 -4.01
N LEU A 130 6.98 23.68 -4.09
CA LEU A 130 8.36 24.17 -4.23
C LEU A 130 8.68 24.70 -5.63
N LEU A 131 7.95 24.29 -6.67
CA LEU A 131 8.13 24.82 -8.03
C LEU A 131 7.26 26.06 -8.31
N SER A 132 6.18 26.25 -7.54
CA SER A 132 5.26 27.38 -7.70
C SER A 132 5.55 28.57 -6.78
N SER A 133 6.55 28.43 -5.89
CA SER A 133 6.99 29.48 -4.95
C SER A 133 8.29 30.14 -5.37
#